data_AF-A0A938NZL5-F1
#
_entry.id   AF-A0A938NZL5-F1
#
_cell.length_a   1.000
_cell.length_b   1.000
_cell.length_c   1.000
_cell.angle_alpha   90.00
_cell.angle_beta   90.00
_cell.angle_gamma   90.00
#
_symmetry.space_group_name_H-M   'P 1'
#
loop_
_entity.id
_entity.type
_entity.pdbx_description
1 polymer ?
#
loop_
_entity_poly.entity_id
_entity_poly.type
_entity_poly.pdbx_seq_one_letter_code
_entity_poly.pdbx_strand_id
1 'polypeptide(L)'
;DSCYLGRYNEIYEQPRELLRAVPGVNVVEMKRSRSRGFCCGAGGGRMWMEEKEGKRVNIERTEEALALKPDVIGTACPFCMTMIIDGVKAKEAAETVAVKDVAELVYDAARA
;
A
#
# COMPACT_ATOMS: atom_id res chain seq x y z
N ASP A 1 0.58 -4.49 -3.22
CA ASP A 1 1.22 -5.82 -3.22
C ASP A 1 2.28 -5.93 -2.14
N SER A 2 1.88 -6.50 -1.00
CA SER A 2 2.81 -6.86 0.07
C SER A 2 3.81 -7.90 -0.41
N CYS A 3 5.10 -7.71 -0.13
CA CYS A 3 6.15 -8.57 -0.68
C CYS A 3 6.04 -10.03 -0.24
N TYR A 4 5.75 -10.31 1.04
CA TYR A 4 5.55 -11.68 1.54
C TYR A 4 4.34 -12.37 0.93
N LEU A 5 3.20 -11.69 0.90
CA LEU A 5 1.97 -12.23 0.31
C LEU A 5 2.15 -12.52 -1.19
N GLY A 6 2.73 -11.57 -1.93
CA GLY A 6 2.93 -11.70 -3.36
C GLY A 6 4.10 -12.59 -3.74
N ARG A 7 5.35 -12.17 -3.48
CA ARG A 7 6.55 -12.82 -4.03
C ARG A 7 6.85 -14.18 -3.42
N TYR A 8 6.47 -14.40 -2.16
CA TYR A 8 6.78 -15.63 -1.45
C TYR A 8 5.61 -16.62 -1.42
N ASN A 9 4.37 -16.14 -1.53
CA ASN A 9 3.17 -17.00 -1.49
C ASN A 9 2.36 -16.97 -2.78
N GLU A 10 2.77 -16.18 -3.79
CA GLU A 10 2.11 -16.05 -5.09
C GLU A 10 0.65 -15.59 -5.01
N ILE A 11 0.27 -14.95 -3.90
CA ILE A 11 -1.07 -14.42 -3.66
C ILE A 11 -1.11 -12.97 -4.16
N TYR A 12 -1.68 -12.79 -5.35
CA TYR A 12 -1.87 -11.48 -5.98
C TYR A 12 -3.33 -11.19 -6.30
N GLU A 13 -4.06 -12.17 -6.80
CA GLU A 13 -5.42 -11.91 -7.32
C GLU A 13 -6.46 -11.87 -6.20
N GLN A 14 -6.30 -12.70 -5.15
CA GLN A 14 -7.28 -12.81 -4.06
C GLN A 14 -7.53 -11.46 -3.36
N PRO A 15 -6.52 -10.64 -3.00
CA PRO A 15 -6.78 -9.31 -2.45
C PRO A 15 -7.49 -8.37 -3.44
N ARG A 16 -7.27 -8.52 -4.75
CA ARG A 16 -7.91 -7.70 -5.78
C ARG A 16 -9.36 -8.09 -5.97
N GLU A 17 -9.64 -9.38 -6.05
CA GLU A 17 -11.01 -9.92 -6.13
C GLU A 17 -11.84 -9.47 -4.94
N LEU A 18 -11.26 -9.57 -3.74
CA LEU A 18 -11.86 -9.10 -2.50
C LEU A 18 -12.24 -7.61 -2.57
N LEU A 19 -11.33 -6.75 -3.06
CA LEU A 19 -11.60 -5.32 -3.20
C LEU A 19 -12.59 -5.01 -4.33
N ARG A 20 -12.56 -5.74 -5.45
CA ARG A 20 -13.54 -5.58 -6.55
C ARG A 20 -14.95 -6.01 -6.15
N ALA A 21 -15.08 -6.89 -5.15
CA ALA A 21 -16.37 -7.30 -4.62
C ALA A 21 -17.03 -6.21 -3.75
N VAL A 22 -16.30 -5.18 -3.32
CA VAL A 22 -16.84 -4.08 -2.52
C VAL A 22 -17.59 -3.08 -3.43
N PRO A 23 -18.90 -2.84 -3.20
CA PRO A 23 -19.66 -1.88 -4.00
C PRO A 23 -19.06 -0.47 -3.93
N GLY A 24 -18.94 0.19 -5.09
CA GLY A 24 -18.41 1.55 -5.20
C GLY A 24 -16.88 1.66 -5.16
N VAL A 25 -16.15 0.57 -4.94
CA VAL A 25 -14.68 0.57 -5.00
C VAL A 25 -14.21 0.34 -6.44
N ASN A 26 -13.38 1.26 -6.92
CA ASN A 26 -12.65 1.10 -8.18
C ASN A 26 -11.17 0.80 -7.90
N VAL A 27 -10.71 -0.40 -8.25
CA VAL A 27 -9.33 -0.82 -8.02
C VAL A 27 -8.43 -0.32 -9.15
N VAL A 28 -7.51 0.59 -8.83
CA VAL A 28 -6.46 1.07 -9.74
C VAL A 28 -5.10 0.52 -9.31
N GLU A 29 -4.21 0.29 -10.29
CA GLU A 29 -2.89 -0.30 -10.03
C GLU A 29 -1.74 0.65 -10.31
N MET A 30 -0.74 0.66 -9.42
CA MET A 30 0.56 1.28 -9.68
C MET A 30 1.30 0.55 -10.79
N LYS A 31 2.09 1.30 -11.58
CA LYS A 31 2.93 0.75 -12.68
C LYS A 31 3.80 -0.43 -12.22
N ARG A 32 4.40 -0.33 -11.03
CA ARG A 32 5.13 -1.42 -10.37
C ARG A 32 4.17 -2.20 -9.46
N SER A 33 3.59 -3.26 -9.99
CA SER A 33 2.66 -4.18 -9.31
C SER A 33 3.12 -5.65 -9.44
N ARG A 34 2.41 -6.52 -8.72
CA ARG A 34 2.60 -7.97 -8.63
C ARG A 34 4.04 -8.35 -8.28
N SER A 35 4.67 -9.27 -9.02
CA SER A 35 6.06 -9.69 -8.82
C SER A 35 7.06 -8.53 -8.95
N ARG A 36 6.70 -7.50 -9.73
CA ARG A 36 7.48 -6.27 -9.93
C ARG A 36 7.11 -5.15 -8.94
N GLY A 37 6.31 -5.43 -7.91
CA GLY A 37 5.93 -4.45 -6.89
C GLY A 37 7.14 -3.82 -6.20
N PHE A 38 7.13 -2.51 -6.02
CA PHE A 38 8.23 -1.83 -5.32
C PHE A 38 8.04 -1.90 -3.79
N CYS A 39 9.15 -2.06 -3.07
CA CYS A 39 9.15 -2.26 -1.61
C CYS A 39 8.65 -1.00 -0.88
N CYS A 40 8.02 -1.19 0.28
CA CYS A 40 7.68 -0.09 1.19
C CYS A 40 8.87 0.41 2.03
N GLY A 41 9.99 -0.34 2.05
CA GLY A 41 11.21 0.04 2.75
C GLY A 41 11.36 -0.50 4.18
N ALA A 42 10.37 -1.20 4.75
CA ALA A 42 10.46 -1.66 6.15
C ALA A 42 11.09 -3.04 6.37
N GLY A 43 10.93 -3.97 5.42
CA GLY A 43 11.35 -5.37 5.58
C GLY A 43 12.86 -5.55 5.79
N GLY A 44 13.27 -6.68 6.37
CA GLY A 44 14.69 -6.98 6.61
C GLY A 44 15.36 -6.06 7.64
N GLY A 45 14.59 -5.52 8.59
CA GLY A 45 15.08 -4.59 9.62
C GLY A 45 15.29 -3.15 9.13
N ARG A 46 14.98 -2.85 7.87
CA ARG A 46 15.22 -1.54 7.25
C ARG A 46 14.44 -0.39 7.87
N MET A 47 13.26 -0.63 8.44
CA MET A 47 12.51 0.43 9.14
C MET A 47 13.19 0.93 10.43
N TRP A 48 14.23 0.24 10.92
CA TRP A 48 15.04 0.61 12.10
C TRP A 48 16.40 1.17 11.69
N MET A 49 16.65 1.27 10.38
CA MET A 49 17.90 1.77 9.82
C MET A 49 17.64 3.09 9.11
N GLU A 50 18.59 4.01 9.28
CA GLU A 50 18.56 5.29 8.58
C GLU A 50 18.99 5.11 7.12
N GLU A 51 18.15 5.57 6.19
CA GLU A 51 18.49 5.66 4.78
C GLU A 51 19.29 6.94 4.54
N LYS A 52 20.59 6.80 4.22
CA LYS A 52 21.54 7.92 4.12
C LYS A 52 21.76 8.43 2.69
N GLU A 53 21.25 7.70 1.71
CA GLU A 53 21.51 7.97 0.29
C GLU A 53 20.20 8.02 -0.49
N GLY A 54 20.10 9.02 -1.36
CA GLY A 54 18.97 9.19 -2.25
C GLY A 54 17.67 9.49 -1.51
N LYS A 55 16.56 9.14 -2.17
CA LYS A 55 15.21 9.35 -1.66
C LYS A 55 14.79 8.13 -0.84
N ARG A 56 14.15 8.39 0.30
CA ARG A 56 13.65 7.31 1.16
C ARG A 56 12.69 6.39 0.39
N VAL A 57 12.83 5.08 0.58
CA VAL A 57 12.11 4.08 -0.22
C VAL A 57 10.59 4.18 -0.03
N ASN A 58 10.14 4.47 1.19
CA ASN A 58 8.71 4.66 1.44
C ASN A 58 8.17 5.90 0.72
N ILE A 59 8.92 6.99 0.65
CA ILE A 59 8.52 8.21 -0.07
C ILE A 59 8.40 7.93 -1.56
N GLU A 60 9.37 7.24 -2.16
CA GLU A 60 9.30 6.84 -3.56
C GLU A 60 8.07 5.99 -3.84
N ARG A 61 7.79 5.00 -2.98
CA ARG A 61 6.62 4.14 -3.14
C ARG A 61 5.30 4.89 -2.93
N THR A 62 5.23 5.79 -1.96
CA THR A 62 4.04 6.60 -1.71
C THR A 62 3.74 7.53 -2.87
N GLU A 63 4.75 8.14 -3.48
CA GLU A 63 4.55 8.99 -4.65
C GLU A 63 3.99 8.22 -5.85
N GLU A 64 4.40 6.96 -6.06
CA GLU A 64 3.77 6.11 -7.08
C GLU A 64 2.28 5.89 -6.82
N ALA A 65 1.90 5.71 -5.57
CA ALA A 65 0.50 5.54 -5.19
C ALA A 65 -0.28 6.85 -5.40
N LEU A 66 0.25 7.97 -4.90
CA LEU A 66 -0.39 9.29 -4.98
C LEU A 66 -0.50 9.81 -6.42
N ALA A 67 0.41 9.43 -7.32
CA ALA A 67 0.33 9.79 -8.73
C ALA A 67 -0.96 9.29 -9.42
N LEU A 68 -1.60 8.25 -8.88
CA LEU A 68 -2.89 7.73 -9.35
C LEU A 68 -4.10 8.48 -8.77
N LYS A 69 -3.88 9.44 -7.86
CA LYS A 69 -4.91 10.21 -7.15
C LYS A 69 -5.98 9.32 -6.47
N PRO A 70 -5.59 8.37 -5.61
CA PRO A 70 -6.53 7.49 -4.92
C PRO A 70 -7.20 8.21 -3.74
N ASP A 71 -8.44 7.83 -3.42
CA ASP A 71 -9.06 8.21 -2.13
C ASP A 71 -8.50 7.36 -0.97
N VAL A 72 -8.12 6.11 -1.27
CA VAL A 72 -7.59 5.16 -0.29
C VAL A 72 -6.46 4.33 -0.89
N ILE A 73 -5.37 4.14 -0.12
CA ILE A 73 -4.29 3.21 -0.43
C ILE A 73 -4.46 1.94 0.41
N GLY A 74 -4.77 0.83 -0.26
CA GLY A 74 -4.92 -0.49 0.38
C GLY A 74 -3.61 -1.26 0.52
N THR A 75 -3.42 -1.92 1.66
CA THR A 75 -2.28 -2.81 1.93
C THR A 75 -2.72 -4.11 2.62
N ALA A 76 -1.91 -5.15 2.56
CA ALA A 76 -2.15 -6.42 3.25
C ALA A 76 -0.94 -6.80 4.11
N CYS A 77 -0.31 -5.80 4.74
CA CYS A 77 0.91 -5.94 5.51
C CYS A 77 1.05 -4.75 6.46
N PRO A 78 1.16 -4.99 7.78
CA PRO A 78 1.29 -3.92 8.77
C PRO A 78 2.52 -3.03 8.53
N PHE A 79 3.65 -3.60 8.14
CA PHE A 79 4.84 -2.80 7.83
C PHE A 79 4.63 -1.89 6.62
N CYS A 80 3.99 -2.39 5.56
CA CYS A 80 3.65 -1.54 4.42
C CYS A 80 2.70 -0.42 4.85
N MET A 81 1.71 -0.72 5.70
CA MET A 81 0.77 0.26 6.24
C MET A 81 1.50 1.38 6.96
N THR A 82 2.36 1.06 7.93
CA THR A 82 3.13 2.06 8.69
C THR A 82 3.98 2.93 7.77
N MET A 83 4.71 2.33 6.83
CA MET A 83 5.61 3.08 5.94
C MET A 83 4.85 3.97 4.96
N ILE A 84 3.70 3.52 4.45
CA ILE A 84 2.87 4.31 3.54
C ILE A 84 2.14 5.43 4.30
N ILE A 85 1.68 5.20 5.54
CA ILE A 85 1.14 6.26 6.41
C ILE A 85 2.19 7.34 6.64
N ASP A 86 3.42 6.96 7.00
CA ASP A 86 4.54 7.90 7.15
C ASP A 86 4.78 8.69 5.86
N GLY A 87 4.82 8.00 4.72
CA GLY A 87 5.01 8.64 3.43
C GLY A 87 3.86 9.59 3.05
N VAL A 88 2.61 9.22 3.30
CA VAL A 88 1.43 10.06 2.99
C VAL A 88 1.45 11.32 3.83
N LYS A 89 1.81 11.21 5.12
CA LYS A 89 2.03 12.37 6.00
C LYS A 89 3.16 13.27 5.50
N ALA A 90 4.30 12.68 5.13
CA ALA A 90 5.44 13.42 4.59
C ALA A 90 5.14 14.12 3.25
N LYS A 91 4.13 13.66 2.50
CA LYS A 91 3.63 14.29 1.27
C LYS A 91 2.42 15.19 1.51
N GLU A 92 2.09 15.49 2.77
CA GLU A 92 0.98 16.37 3.17
C GLU A 92 -0.40 15.93 2.63
N ALA A 93 -0.56 14.63 2.38
CA ALA A 93 -1.77 14.07 1.76
C ALA A 93 -2.68 13.35 2.77
N ALA A 94 -2.33 13.34 4.07
CA ALA A 94 -3.03 12.56 5.09
C ALA A 94 -4.50 12.97 5.33
N GLU A 95 -4.86 14.21 5.02
CA GLU A 95 -6.25 14.71 5.13
C GLU A 95 -7.13 14.28 3.95
N THR A 96 -6.53 13.83 2.84
CA THR A 96 -7.26 13.52 1.60
C THR A 96 -7.15 12.06 1.17
N VAL A 97 -6.10 11.36 1.61
CA VAL A 97 -5.83 9.97 1.23
C VAL A 97 -5.70 9.12 2.48
N ALA A 98 -6.64 8.19 2.66
CA ALA A 98 -6.58 7.22 3.75
C ALA A 98 -5.64 6.06 3.39
N VAL A 99 -5.03 5.43 4.39
CA VAL A 99 -4.26 4.19 4.23
C VAL A 99 -4.93 3.13 5.10
N LYS A 100 -5.34 2.02 4.49
CA LYS A 100 -6.11 0.96 5.17
C LYS A 100 -5.58 -0.42 4.84
N ASP A 101 -5.74 -1.35 5.76
CA ASP A 101 -5.62 -2.77 5.47
C ASP A 101 -6.80 -3.25 4.60
N VAL A 102 -6.56 -4.24 3.75
CA VAL A 102 -7.62 -4.87 2.94
C VAL A 102 -8.74 -5.44 3.80
N ALA A 103 -8.45 -5.91 5.02
CA ALA A 103 -9.46 -6.39 5.94
C ALA A 103 -10.36 -5.26 6.46
N GLU A 104 -9.82 -4.06 6.69
CA GLU A 104 -10.61 -2.88 7.09
C GLU A 104 -11.56 -2.46 5.97
N LEU A 105 -11.10 -2.47 4.72
CA LEU A 105 -11.93 -2.15 3.56
C LEU A 105 -13.12 -3.10 3.39
N VAL A 106 -12.90 -4.39 3.63
CA VAL A 106 -13.98 -5.40 3.61
C VAL A 106 -14.92 -5.22 4.79
N TYR A 107 -14.38 -4.94 5.97
CA TYR A 107 -15.18 -4.72 7.17
C TYR A 107 -16.11 -3.52 7.01
N ASP A 108 -15.60 -2.41 6.50
CA ASP A 108 -16.39 -1.20 6.24
C ASP A 108 -17.50 -1.49 5.22
N ALA A 109 -17.20 -2.27 4.18
CA ALA A 109 -18.17 -2.69 3.17
C ALA A 109 -19.28 -3.59 3.76
N ALA A 110 -18.92 -4.51 4.66
CA ALA A 110 -19.88 -5.43 5.28
C ALA A 110 -20.82 -4.76 6.29
N ARG A 111 -20.52 -3.52 6.70
CA ARG A 111 -21.32 -2.74 7.66
C ARG A 111 -22.23 -1.70 6.99
N ALA A 112 -22.06 -1.46 5.70
CA ALA A 112 -22.87 -0.55 4.89
C ALA A 112 -24.18 -1.23 4.45
#